data_AF-A0A2M8QBH6-F1
#
_entry.id   AF-A0A2M8QBH6-F1
#
_cell.length_a   1.000
_cell.length_b   1.000
_cell.length_c   1.000
_cell.angle_alpha   90.00
_cell.angle_beta   90.00
_cell.angle_gamma   90.00
#
_symmetry.space_group_name_H-M   'P 1'
#
loop_
_entity.id
_entity.type
_entity.pdbx_description
1 polymer ?
#
loop_
_entity_poly.entity_id
_entity_poly.type
_entity_poly.pdbx_seq_one_letter_code
_entity_poly.pdbx_strand_id
1 'polypeptide(L)'
;NGSGGGAALFGATIITRSAFIGNSAAEHGGGAYGWGAVGGSGVIWRDNAAARCGGGLHLAGMTVGGRARWVNSLWAGNAAGQGAAVCAAHDGGDDALILLHATLVSPMLVGAEAVRVNAGAVYLTNTLIASHTVGVARLGGAAQVAHVLIGGASAPLSGTVMLAGPLFIGPARFVDVVDYALAPVSLAIDGGAPEGVSADYFGRPRPQGNAPDIGYAESEIVLRRVFAPRAVR
;
A
#
# COMPACT_ATOMS: atom_id res chain seq x y z
N ASN A 1 8.59 26.36 2.89
CA ASN A 1 7.23 25.80 3.06
C ASN A 1 6.77 25.23 1.75
N GLY A 2 6.88 23.91 1.58
CA GLY A 2 6.49 23.21 0.36
C GLY A 2 6.00 21.78 0.60
N SER A 3 5.75 21.40 1.86
CA SER A 3 5.37 20.04 2.25
C SER A 3 3.94 19.97 2.73
N GLY A 4 3.28 18.82 2.53
CA GLY A 4 1.92 18.57 3.01
C GLY A 4 0.86 19.25 2.15
N GLY A 5 0.79 18.88 0.87
CA GLY A 5 -0.09 19.53 -0.10
C GLY A 5 -1.57 19.50 0.30
N GLY A 6 -2.03 18.38 0.87
CA GLY A 6 -3.38 18.29 1.46
C GLY A 6 -3.39 18.52 2.97
N ALA A 7 -2.44 17.93 3.71
CA ALA A 7 -2.34 18.11 5.15
C ALA A 7 -0.90 18.06 5.68
N ALA A 8 -0.68 18.79 6.78
CA ALA A 8 0.47 18.63 7.65
C ALA A 8 -0.01 18.05 8.99
N LEU A 9 0.49 16.88 9.35
CA LEU A 9 0.03 16.07 10.47
C LEU A 9 1.16 15.95 11.49
N PHE A 10 0.94 16.35 12.73
CA PHE A 10 1.98 16.41 13.76
C PHE A 10 1.64 15.54 14.97
N GLY A 11 2.65 14.90 15.53
CA GLY A 11 2.51 14.02 16.70
C GLY A 11 1.76 12.73 16.39
N ALA A 12 1.10 12.18 17.40
CA ALA A 12 0.26 11.00 17.24
C ALA A 12 -1.08 11.40 16.63
N THR A 13 -1.32 11.00 15.38
CA THR A 13 -2.55 11.33 14.65
C THR A 13 -3.12 10.07 14.02
N ILE A 14 -4.43 9.86 14.16
CA ILE A 14 -5.15 8.74 13.56
C ILE A 14 -6.20 9.27 12.57
N ILE A 15 -6.10 8.86 11.31
CA ILE A 15 -7.04 9.23 10.24
C ILE A 15 -7.86 8.00 9.88
N THR A 16 -9.18 8.14 9.85
CA THR A 16 -10.06 7.02 9.46
C THR A 16 -11.04 7.46 8.39
N ARG A 17 -11.35 6.56 7.45
CA ARG A 17 -12.40 6.76 6.43
C ARG A 17 -12.39 8.13 5.78
N SER A 18 -11.20 8.54 5.33
CA SER A 18 -10.95 9.85 4.75
C SER A 18 -10.34 9.71 3.36
N ALA A 19 -10.37 10.77 2.57
CA ALA A 19 -9.75 10.81 1.26
C ALA A 19 -8.90 12.06 1.08
N PHE A 20 -7.67 11.88 0.58
CA PHE A 20 -6.78 12.93 0.11
C PHE A 20 -6.67 12.79 -1.40
N ILE A 21 -7.27 13.71 -2.15
CA ILE A 21 -7.42 13.60 -3.60
C ILE A 21 -6.85 14.83 -4.29
N GLY A 22 -5.96 14.64 -5.26
CA GLY A 22 -5.52 15.71 -6.17
C GLY A 22 -4.68 16.81 -5.53
N ASN A 23 -4.04 16.54 -4.39
CA ASN A 23 -3.22 17.53 -3.70
C ASN A 23 -1.80 17.58 -4.27
N SER A 24 -1.15 18.75 -4.20
CA SER A 24 0.21 18.95 -4.72
C SER A 24 1.12 19.64 -3.72
N ALA A 25 2.36 19.16 -3.60
CA ALA A 25 3.39 19.71 -2.74
C ALA A 25 4.68 20.00 -3.54
N ALA A 26 5.29 21.17 -3.30
CA ALA A 26 6.54 21.56 -3.94
C ALA A 26 7.75 20.76 -3.45
N GLU A 27 7.64 20.05 -2.33
CA GLU A 27 8.72 19.25 -1.74
C GLU A 27 8.24 17.84 -1.39
N HIS A 28 7.53 17.68 -0.28
CA HIS A 28 7.26 16.37 0.32
C HIS A 28 5.79 16.19 0.66
N GLY A 29 5.26 14.98 0.49
CA GLY A 29 3.93 14.63 0.99
C GLY A 29 2.83 15.35 0.22
N GLY A 30 2.58 14.93 -1.02
CA GLY A 30 1.56 15.55 -1.87
C GLY A 30 0.18 15.49 -1.23
N GLY A 31 -0.22 14.29 -0.78
CA GLY A 31 -1.44 14.10 0.01
C GLY A 31 -1.26 14.61 1.43
N ALA A 32 -0.27 14.09 2.15
CA ALA A 32 0.08 14.59 3.47
C ALA A 32 1.57 14.49 3.79
N TYR A 33 2.00 15.39 4.66
CA TYR A 33 3.27 15.34 5.37
C TYR A 33 3.01 15.01 6.83
N GLY A 34 3.50 13.87 7.29
CA GLY A 34 3.42 13.44 8.68
C GLY A 34 4.74 13.65 9.41
N TRP A 35 4.69 14.31 10.56
CA TRP A 35 5.78 14.43 11.51
C TRP A 35 5.35 13.76 12.84
N GLY A 36 5.74 12.51 13.04
CA GLY A 36 5.36 11.71 14.22
C GLY A 36 4.62 10.41 13.88
N ALA A 37 3.95 9.84 14.88
CA ALA A 37 3.21 8.58 14.76
C ALA A 37 1.85 8.77 14.07
N VAL A 38 1.89 9.07 12.76
CA VAL A 38 0.70 9.31 11.95
C VAL A 38 0.23 8.02 11.27
N GLY A 39 -0.92 7.51 11.66
CA GLY A 39 -1.52 6.27 11.15
C GLY A 39 -3.01 6.41 10.81
N GLY A 40 -3.64 5.30 10.48
CA GLY A 40 -5.04 5.31 10.10
C GLY A 40 -5.61 4.01 9.54
N SER A 41 -6.88 4.07 9.16
CA SER A 41 -7.55 2.94 8.51
C SER A 41 -8.60 3.37 7.50
N GLY A 42 -8.67 2.68 6.38
CA GLY A 42 -9.65 2.96 5.34
C GLY A 42 -9.46 4.33 4.70
N VAL A 43 -8.21 4.73 4.43
CA VAL A 43 -7.91 6.03 3.84
C VAL A 43 -7.58 5.87 2.37
N ILE A 44 -8.13 6.76 1.55
CA ILE A 44 -7.89 6.81 0.11
C ILE A 44 -6.94 7.98 -0.20
N TRP A 45 -5.78 7.66 -0.76
CA TRP A 45 -4.78 8.61 -1.22
C TRP A 45 -4.76 8.55 -2.74
N ARG A 46 -5.43 9.48 -3.41
CA ARG A 46 -5.60 9.42 -4.86
C ARG A 46 -5.02 10.63 -5.56
N ASP A 47 -4.26 10.39 -6.63
CA ASP A 47 -3.77 11.41 -7.57
C ASP A 47 -3.04 12.59 -6.90
N ASN A 48 -2.35 12.34 -5.78
CA ASN A 48 -1.56 13.36 -5.11
C ASN A 48 -0.12 13.40 -5.65
N ALA A 49 0.46 14.59 -5.72
CA ALA A 49 1.78 14.81 -6.30
C ALA A 49 2.74 15.53 -5.34
N ALA A 50 3.99 15.08 -5.29
CA ALA A 50 5.06 15.81 -4.61
C ALA A 50 6.28 15.93 -5.52
N ALA A 51 6.96 17.08 -5.55
CA ALA A 51 8.12 17.22 -6.43
C ALA A 51 9.29 16.30 -6.03
N ARG A 52 9.49 16.04 -4.72
CA ARG A 52 10.62 15.24 -4.23
C ARG A 52 10.22 13.85 -3.79
N CYS A 53 9.47 13.72 -2.70
CA CYS A 53 9.24 12.40 -2.09
C CYS A 53 7.86 12.26 -1.46
N GLY A 54 7.23 11.10 -1.65
CA GLY A 54 5.94 10.77 -1.02
C GLY A 54 4.79 11.50 -1.68
N GLY A 55 4.37 11.06 -2.88
CA GLY A 55 3.24 11.66 -3.58
C GLY A 55 1.96 11.55 -2.74
N GLY A 56 1.69 10.38 -2.18
CA GLY A 56 0.60 10.19 -1.21
C GLY A 56 0.99 10.68 0.18
N LEU A 57 1.96 10.02 0.80
CA LEU A 57 2.42 10.32 2.17
C LEU A 57 3.94 10.43 2.24
N HIS A 58 4.42 11.52 2.85
CA HIS A 58 5.78 11.58 3.38
C HIS A 58 5.72 11.53 4.90
N LEU A 59 6.48 10.62 5.51
CA LEU A 59 6.43 10.38 6.94
C LEU A 59 7.83 10.52 7.55
N ALA A 60 7.98 11.45 8.49
CA ALA A 60 9.23 11.81 9.14
C ALA A 60 9.00 12.08 10.65
N GLY A 61 10.05 12.47 11.38
CA GLY A 61 9.88 13.12 12.68
C GLY A 61 9.31 12.24 13.81
N MET A 62 9.47 10.92 13.72
CA MET A 62 9.08 10.02 14.80
C MET A 62 10.08 10.10 15.96
N THR A 63 9.56 10.00 17.18
CA THR A 63 10.38 9.83 18.39
C THR A 63 10.52 8.34 18.69
N VAL A 64 11.69 7.93 19.22
CA VAL A 64 12.07 6.55 19.54
C VAL A 64 10.89 5.66 19.95
N GLY A 65 10.61 4.67 19.11
CA GLY A 65 9.53 3.69 19.31
C GLY A 65 8.18 4.12 18.71
N GLY A 66 8.18 5.15 17.86
CA GLY A 66 6.99 5.63 17.16
C GLY A 66 6.46 4.57 16.19
N ARG A 67 5.14 4.40 16.13
CA ARG A 67 4.50 3.45 15.21
C ARG A 67 3.38 4.12 14.42
N ALA A 68 3.57 4.26 13.12
CA ALA A 68 2.51 4.59 12.18
C ALA A 68 1.97 3.31 11.56
N ARG A 69 0.67 3.05 11.72
CA ARG A 69 0.03 1.88 11.10
C ARG A 69 -1.11 2.34 10.20
N TRP A 70 -1.08 1.89 8.95
CA TRP A 70 -2.14 2.10 7.98
C TRP A 70 -2.78 0.78 7.59
N VAL A 71 -4.09 0.68 7.73
CA VAL A 71 -4.85 -0.55 7.47
C VAL A 71 -5.89 -0.33 6.38
N ASN A 72 -6.13 -1.31 5.50
CA ASN A 72 -7.21 -1.26 4.49
C ASN A 72 -7.21 0.04 3.67
N SER A 73 -6.04 0.55 3.31
CA SER A 73 -5.90 1.87 2.68
C SER A 73 -5.41 1.74 1.24
N LEU A 74 -5.88 2.65 0.39
CA LEU A 74 -5.57 2.69 -1.04
C LEU A 74 -4.68 3.89 -1.35
N TRP A 75 -3.58 3.67 -2.05
CA TRP A 75 -2.77 4.69 -2.70
C TRP A 75 -2.84 4.49 -4.20
N ALA A 76 -3.63 5.33 -4.88
CA ALA A 76 -3.91 5.22 -6.30
C ALA A 76 -3.38 6.44 -7.06
N GLY A 77 -2.55 6.23 -8.09
CA GLY A 77 -2.14 7.30 -9.01
C GLY A 77 -1.30 8.43 -8.40
N ASN A 78 -0.76 8.22 -7.18
CA ASN A 78 0.12 9.22 -6.58
C ASN A 78 1.48 9.26 -7.30
N ALA A 79 2.10 10.44 -7.35
CA ALA A 79 3.34 10.67 -8.08
C ALA A 79 4.35 11.47 -7.26
N ALA A 80 5.61 11.06 -7.30
CA ALA A 80 6.73 11.85 -6.81
C ALA A 80 8.03 11.44 -7.51
N GLY A 81 9.06 12.29 -7.43
CA GLY A 81 10.40 11.93 -7.92
C GLY A 81 10.97 10.68 -7.25
N GLN A 82 10.52 10.39 -6.02
CA GLN A 82 10.93 9.26 -5.20
C GLN A 82 9.76 8.79 -4.32
N GLY A 83 9.55 7.48 -4.14
CA GLY A 83 8.47 6.98 -3.29
C GLY A 83 7.10 7.54 -3.69
N ALA A 84 6.63 7.18 -4.88
CA ALA A 84 5.43 7.74 -5.51
C ALA A 84 4.19 7.66 -4.61
N ALA A 85 3.97 6.53 -3.94
CA ALA A 85 2.92 6.41 -2.93
C ALA A 85 3.40 6.88 -1.56
N VAL A 86 4.48 6.28 -1.04
CA VAL A 86 4.94 6.51 0.33
C VAL A 86 6.46 6.70 0.39
N CYS A 87 6.87 7.70 1.19
CA CYS A 87 8.26 7.96 1.52
C CYS A 87 8.43 7.97 3.04
N ALA A 88 9.18 6.99 3.56
CA ALA A 88 9.53 6.87 4.98
C ALA A 88 10.92 7.45 5.21
N ALA A 89 10.98 8.52 5.99
CA ALA A 89 12.18 9.28 6.31
C ALA A 89 12.24 9.60 7.82
N HIS A 90 12.06 8.56 8.65
CA HIS A 90 12.10 8.67 10.10
C HIS A 90 13.46 9.15 10.62
N ASP A 91 13.49 9.76 11.80
CA ASP A 91 14.71 10.37 12.36
C ASP A 91 15.71 9.32 12.92
N GLY A 92 15.41 8.01 12.78
CA GLY A 92 16.26 6.89 13.18
C GLY A 92 15.64 6.00 14.25
N GLY A 93 16.39 5.02 14.76
CA GLY A 93 15.92 4.12 15.83
C GLY A 93 14.88 3.06 15.40
N ASP A 94 14.07 2.61 16.35
CA ASP A 94 13.08 1.51 16.19
C ASP A 94 11.71 2.00 15.70
N ASP A 95 11.66 3.19 15.08
CA ASP A 95 10.45 3.78 14.54
C ASP A 95 9.93 2.97 13.36
N ALA A 96 8.62 2.73 13.32
CA ALA A 96 8.01 1.81 12.37
C ALA A 96 6.85 2.43 11.59
N LEU A 97 6.91 2.32 10.26
CA LEU A 97 5.76 2.41 9.38
C LEU A 97 5.26 1.00 9.03
N ILE A 98 3.98 0.74 9.29
CA ILE A 98 3.33 -0.53 9.01
C ILE A 98 2.21 -0.28 7.99
N LEU A 99 2.30 -0.95 6.84
CA LEU A 99 1.24 -1.04 5.85
C LEU A 99 0.64 -2.44 5.93
N LEU A 100 -0.63 -2.54 6.30
CA LEU A 100 -1.35 -3.80 6.38
C LEU A 100 -2.59 -3.74 5.50
N HIS A 101 -2.80 -4.74 4.64
CA HIS A 101 -3.93 -4.73 3.72
C HIS A 101 -3.98 -3.42 2.92
N ALA A 102 -2.84 -3.05 2.34
CA ALA A 102 -2.71 -1.82 1.58
C ALA A 102 -2.65 -2.12 0.08
N THR A 103 -3.21 -1.25 -0.74
CA THR A 103 -3.07 -1.31 -2.20
C THR A 103 -2.36 -0.06 -2.69
N LEU A 104 -1.18 -0.20 -3.28
CA LEU A 104 -0.38 0.87 -3.86
C LEU A 104 -0.29 0.65 -5.36
N VAL A 105 -0.94 1.50 -6.14
CA VAL A 105 -1.17 1.24 -7.55
C VAL A 105 -1.16 2.53 -8.34
N SER A 106 -0.79 2.44 -9.61
CA SER A 106 -0.92 3.55 -10.55
C SER A 106 -1.63 3.08 -11.83
N PRO A 107 -2.47 3.93 -12.46
CA PRO A 107 -3.11 3.62 -13.73
C PRO A 107 -2.09 3.47 -14.87
N MET A 108 -0.91 4.07 -14.75
CA MET A 108 0.21 3.95 -15.69
C MET A 108 1.49 3.57 -14.97
N LEU A 109 2.45 2.96 -15.68
CA LEU A 109 3.75 2.63 -15.10
C LEU A 109 4.47 3.90 -14.63
N VAL A 110 4.71 4.01 -13.32
CA VAL A 110 5.48 5.10 -12.73
C VAL A 110 6.95 4.74 -12.70
N GLY A 111 7.80 5.62 -13.21
CA GLY A 111 9.26 5.49 -13.19
C GLY A 111 9.91 5.76 -11.82
N ALA A 112 9.23 5.41 -10.73
CA ALA A 112 9.67 5.62 -9.36
C ALA A 112 9.23 4.46 -8.48
N GLU A 113 9.75 4.40 -7.26
CA GLU A 113 9.42 3.34 -6.32
C GLU A 113 8.04 3.58 -5.70
N ALA A 114 7.25 2.53 -5.45
CA ALA A 114 5.98 2.71 -4.73
C ALA A 114 6.23 3.13 -3.29
N VAL A 115 7.15 2.42 -2.62
CA VAL A 115 7.58 2.70 -1.25
C VAL A 115 9.08 2.95 -1.25
N ARG A 116 9.48 4.10 -0.70
CA ARG A 116 10.87 4.43 -0.44
C ARG A 116 11.16 4.46 1.05
N VAL A 117 12.22 3.78 1.45
CA VAL A 117 12.69 3.71 2.84
C VAL A 117 14.07 4.37 2.93
N ASN A 118 14.10 5.60 3.44
CA ASN A 118 15.35 6.31 3.70
C ASN A 118 15.90 6.00 5.11
N ALA A 119 15.03 5.82 6.09
CA ALA A 119 15.38 5.54 7.49
C ALA A 119 14.18 4.93 8.26
N GLY A 120 14.43 4.44 9.49
CA GLY A 120 13.46 3.70 10.31
C GLY A 120 13.10 2.32 9.73
N ALA A 121 12.11 1.66 10.31
CA ALA A 121 11.63 0.35 9.88
C ALA A 121 10.32 0.46 9.09
N VAL A 122 10.23 -0.30 8.00
CA VAL A 122 9.03 -0.35 7.16
C VAL A 122 8.58 -1.79 6.97
N TYR A 123 7.35 -2.09 7.38
CA TYR A 123 6.75 -3.41 7.34
C TYR A 123 5.52 -3.40 6.43
N LEU A 124 5.55 -4.24 5.39
CA LEU A 124 4.42 -4.45 4.50
C LEU A 124 3.90 -5.87 4.69
N THR A 125 2.65 -5.98 5.13
CA THR A 125 1.94 -7.26 5.21
C THR A 125 0.64 -7.21 4.42
N ASN A 126 0.29 -8.28 3.72
CA ASN A 126 -0.92 -8.36 2.89
C ASN A 126 -1.07 -7.15 1.95
N THR A 127 0.04 -6.68 1.38
CA THR A 127 0.08 -5.43 0.62
C THR A 127 0.26 -5.72 -0.88
N LEU A 128 -0.55 -5.08 -1.71
CA LEU A 128 -0.48 -5.15 -3.17
C LEU A 128 0.23 -3.92 -3.71
N ILE A 129 1.26 -4.10 -4.53
CA ILE A 129 1.94 -3.05 -5.29
C ILE A 129 1.82 -3.33 -6.79
N ALA A 130 1.40 -2.35 -7.58
CA ALA A 130 1.27 -2.51 -9.03
C ALA A 130 1.63 -1.24 -9.82
N SER A 131 2.15 -1.42 -11.03
CA SER A 131 2.45 -0.35 -11.99
C SER A 131 3.50 0.67 -11.52
N HIS A 132 4.55 0.19 -10.84
CA HIS A 132 5.73 0.97 -10.46
C HIS A 132 6.99 0.23 -10.93
N THR A 133 8.01 0.91 -11.46
CA THR A 133 9.24 0.25 -11.92
C THR A 133 9.99 -0.42 -10.77
N VAL A 134 9.86 0.12 -9.57
CA VAL A 134 10.34 -0.46 -8.31
C VAL A 134 9.20 -0.58 -7.31
N GLY A 135 9.06 -1.74 -6.67
CA GLY A 135 8.03 -1.91 -5.65
C GLY A 135 8.44 -1.25 -4.33
N VAL A 136 9.46 -1.80 -3.68
CA VAL A 136 10.04 -1.27 -2.44
C VAL A 136 11.53 -1.01 -2.64
N ALA A 137 11.99 0.21 -2.36
CA ALA A 137 13.40 0.53 -2.30
C ALA A 137 13.83 0.89 -0.88
N ARG A 138 14.77 0.12 -0.34
CA ARG A 138 15.42 0.42 0.93
C ARG A 138 16.81 0.99 0.70
N LEU A 139 16.98 2.27 1.04
CA LEU A 139 18.25 2.97 1.02
C LEU A 139 18.90 3.06 2.40
N GLY A 140 18.09 3.08 3.46
CA GLY A 140 18.53 3.02 4.85
C GLY A 140 17.50 2.32 5.73
N GLY A 141 17.72 2.31 7.05
CA GLY A 141 16.75 1.73 8.00
C GLY A 141 16.55 0.22 7.86
N ALA A 142 15.33 -0.28 7.96
CA ALA A 142 14.96 -1.67 7.73
C ALA A 142 13.70 -1.73 6.86
N ALA A 143 13.60 -2.77 6.02
CA ALA A 143 12.42 -3.03 5.23
C ALA A 143 12.13 -4.53 5.26
N GLN A 144 10.87 -4.88 5.49
CA GLN A 144 10.41 -6.26 5.54
C GLN A 144 9.08 -6.40 4.83
N VAL A 145 8.92 -7.48 4.08
CA VAL A 145 7.68 -7.82 3.37
C VAL A 145 7.20 -9.22 3.76
N ALA A 146 5.90 -9.40 3.88
CA ALA A 146 5.25 -10.69 4.13
C ALA A 146 3.89 -10.71 3.43
N HIS A 147 3.58 -11.75 2.65
CA HIS A 147 2.33 -11.81 1.87
C HIS A 147 2.12 -10.56 1.00
N VAL A 148 3.15 -10.19 0.24
CA VAL A 148 3.12 -9.02 -0.65
C VAL A 148 3.06 -9.46 -2.10
N LEU A 149 2.21 -8.83 -2.90
CA LEU A 149 2.18 -8.99 -4.35
C LEU A 149 2.78 -7.76 -5.02
N ILE A 150 3.74 -7.94 -5.92
CA ILE A 150 4.31 -6.87 -6.75
C ILE A 150 4.11 -7.20 -8.23
N GLY A 151 3.29 -6.42 -8.92
CA GLY A 151 2.92 -6.62 -10.31
C GLY A 151 3.50 -5.57 -11.26
N GLY A 152 4.25 -6.01 -12.26
CA GLY A 152 4.74 -5.16 -13.35
C GLY A 152 5.98 -4.33 -13.04
N ALA A 153 6.67 -4.60 -11.92
CA ALA A 153 7.94 -3.95 -11.57
C ALA A 153 9.12 -4.64 -12.25
N SER A 154 10.05 -3.85 -12.81
CA SER A 154 11.33 -4.35 -13.33
C SER A 154 12.31 -4.68 -12.21
N ALA A 155 12.19 -4.01 -11.06
CA ALA A 155 12.93 -4.33 -9.84
C ALA A 155 11.95 -4.36 -8.67
N PRO A 156 11.26 -5.49 -8.40
CA PRO A 156 10.25 -5.56 -7.35
C PRO A 156 10.76 -5.09 -5.98
N LEU A 157 12.00 -5.44 -5.64
CA LEU A 157 12.70 -4.99 -4.44
C LEU A 157 14.06 -4.40 -4.83
N SER A 158 14.45 -3.33 -4.16
CA SER A 158 15.77 -2.69 -4.31
C SER A 158 16.41 -2.46 -2.93
N GLY A 159 17.71 -2.75 -2.83
CA GLY A 159 18.41 -2.82 -1.54
C GLY A 159 18.04 -4.08 -0.73
N THR A 160 18.53 -4.16 0.50
CA THR A 160 18.29 -5.32 1.39
C THR A 160 16.90 -5.24 2.02
N VAL A 161 15.92 -5.90 1.39
CA VAL A 161 14.56 -6.06 1.94
C VAL A 161 14.40 -7.49 2.47
N MET A 162 14.04 -7.65 3.73
CA MET A 162 13.85 -8.95 4.36
C MET A 162 12.51 -9.58 3.96
N LEU A 163 12.53 -10.87 3.63
CA LEU A 163 11.31 -11.63 3.39
C LEU A 163 10.92 -12.35 4.70
N ALA A 164 9.81 -11.95 5.31
CA ALA A 164 9.25 -12.62 6.49
C ALA A 164 8.27 -13.75 6.13
N GLY A 165 7.89 -13.81 4.87
CA GLY A 165 6.83 -14.64 4.34
C GLY A 165 6.79 -14.51 2.82
N PRO A 166 5.71 -14.97 2.17
CA PRO A 166 5.61 -15.01 0.73
C PRO A 166 5.75 -13.62 0.08
N LEU A 167 6.50 -13.57 -1.02
CA LEU A 167 6.52 -12.47 -1.97
C LEU A 167 6.08 -13.04 -3.33
N PHE A 168 4.98 -12.51 -3.86
CA PHE A 168 4.43 -12.89 -5.14
C PHE A 168 4.86 -11.86 -6.19
N ILE A 169 5.46 -12.32 -7.28
CA ILE A 169 5.77 -11.48 -8.45
C ILE A 169 4.95 -11.99 -9.61
N GLY A 170 4.00 -11.19 -10.10
CA GLY A 170 3.07 -11.66 -11.12
C GLY A 170 1.85 -10.77 -11.32
N PRO A 171 0.76 -11.30 -11.91
CA PRO A 171 -0.40 -10.50 -12.26
C PRO A 171 -1.13 -10.00 -11.00
N ALA A 172 -1.19 -8.67 -10.85
CA ALA A 172 -2.05 -8.00 -9.87
C ALA A 172 -3.47 -7.71 -10.39
N ARG A 173 -3.64 -7.66 -11.72
CA ARG A 173 -4.82 -7.40 -12.56
C ARG A 173 -6.13 -7.05 -11.84
N PHE A 174 -6.78 -5.98 -12.32
CA PHE A 174 -8.04 -5.46 -11.79
C PHE A 174 -9.13 -5.52 -12.85
N VAL A 175 -10.38 -5.77 -12.45
CA VAL A 175 -11.57 -5.63 -13.31
C VAL A 175 -12.12 -4.20 -13.31
N ASP A 176 -11.89 -3.48 -12.22
CA ASP A 176 -12.21 -2.07 -12.09
C ASP A 176 -10.96 -1.31 -11.65
N VAL A 177 -10.73 -0.13 -12.22
CA VAL A 177 -9.58 0.73 -11.93
C VAL A 177 -9.94 1.94 -11.07
N VAL A 178 -11.23 2.14 -10.76
CA VAL A 178 -11.68 3.15 -9.80
C VAL A 178 -11.45 2.63 -8.39
N ASP A 179 -12.04 1.46 -8.09
CA ASP A 179 -11.95 0.82 -6.79
C ASP A 179 -10.92 -0.31 -6.76
N TYR A 180 -10.20 -0.57 -7.86
CA TYR A 180 -9.17 -1.60 -7.91
C TYR A 180 -9.67 -2.98 -7.46
N ALA A 181 -10.89 -3.34 -7.86
CA ALA A 181 -11.44 -4.66 -7.63
C ALA A 181 -10.60 -5.70 -8.39
N LEU A 182 -10.16 -6.75 -7.69
CA LEU A 182 -9.27 -7.77 -8.23
C LEU A 182 -9.94 -8.56 -9.37
N ALA A 183 -9.19 -8.81 -10.43
CA ALA A 183 -9.61 -9.74 -11.48
C ALA A 183 -9.38 -11.19 -11.04
N PRO A 184 -10.15 -12.17 -11.55
CA PRO A 184 -10.01 -13.58 -11.19
C PRO A 184 -8.62 -14.21 -11.44
N VAL A 185 -7.77 -13.55 -12.23
CA VAL A 185 -6.40 -14.00 -12.54
C VAL A 185 -5.35 -13.37 -11.63
N SER A 186 -5.75 -12.51 -10.69
CA SER A 186 -4.84 -11.84 -9.77
C SER A 186 -4.27 -12.83 -8.75
N LEU A 187 -2.95 -12.79 -8.53
CA LEU A 187 -2.31 -13.56 -7.46
C LEU A 187 -2.58 -13.00 -6.06
N ALA A 188 -3.31 -11.89 -5.97
CA ALA A 188 -3.71 -11.32 -4.69
C ALA A 188 -4.83 -12.14 -4.03
N ILE A 189 -5.63 -12.83 -4.84
CA ILE A 189 -6.75 -13.64 -4.36
C ILE A 189 -6.22 -14.79 -3.51
N ASP A 190 -6.75 -14.93 -2.29
CA ASP A 190 -6.35 -15.96 -1.30
C ASP A 190 -4.84 -15.98 -0.99
N GLY A 191 -4.12 -14.88 -1.25
CA GLY A 191 -2.65 -14.81 -1.08
C GLY A 191 -2.18 -14.33 0.30
N GLY A 192 -3.09 -13.80 1.11
CA GLY A 192 -2.78 -13.11 2.37
C GLY A 192 -2.69 -14.03 3.59
N ALA A 193 -2.22 -13.45 4.70
CA ALA A 193 -2.20 -14.05 6.03
C ALA A 193 -3.35 -13.52 6.93
N PRO A 194 -3.84 -14.33 7.89
CA PRO A 194 -4.83 -13.89 8.87
C PRO A 194 -4.21 -12.97 9.94
N GLU A 195 -4.12 -11.66 9.64
CA GLU A 195 -3.48 -10.64 10.49
C GLU A 195 -4.45 -9.96 11.50
N GLY A 196 -5.56 -10.62 11.84
CA GLY A 196 -6.53 -10.13 12.82
C GLY A 196 -7.40 -8.96 12.38
N VAL A 197 -7.45 -8.65 11.08
CA VAL A 197 -8.36 -7.65 10.50
C VAL A 197 -9.60 -8.36 9.95
N SER A 198 -10.76 -8.14 10.58
CA SER A 198 -11.99 -8.91 10.31
C SER A 198 -12.79 -8.45 9.10
N ALA A 199 -12.57 -7.22 8.62
CA ALA A 199 -13.26 -6.68 7.46
C ALA A 199 -12.32 -5.84 6.59
N ASP A 200 -12.62 -5.77 5.30
CA ASP A 200 -11.89 -4.96 4.32
C ASP A 200 -12.36 -3.48 4.30
N TYR A 201 -11.88 -2.70 3.32
CA TYR A 201 -12.30 -1.30 3.17
C TYR A 201 -13.82 -1.13 2.98
N PHE A 202 -14.47 -2.02 2.23
CA PHE A 202 -15.90 -1.98 1.93
C PHE A 202 -16.76 -2.61 3.04
N GLY A 203 -16.14 -3.06 4.14
CA GLY A 203 -16.84 -3.71 5.25
C GLY A 203 -17.16 -5.18 5.00
N ARG A 204 -16.55 -5.79 3.97
CA ARG A 204 -16.70 -7.21 3.66
C ARG A 204 -15.85 -8.06 4.60
N PRO A 205 -16.34 -9.23 5.06
CA PRO A 205 -15.56 -10.10 5.94
C PRO A 205 -14.25 -10.58 5.31
N ARG A 206 -13.20 -10.72 6.12
CA ARG A 206 -11.94 -11.40 5.76
C ARG A 206 -11.81 -12.72 6.53
N PRO A 207 -11.43 -13.84 5.86
CA PRO A 207 -11.35 -14.01 4.42
C PRO A 207 -12.74 -14.16 3.79
N GLN A 208 -12.88 -13.81 2.50
CA GLN A 208 -13.99 -14.32 1.70
C GLN A 208 -13.68 -15.69 1.09
N GLY A 209 -12.44 -15.97 0.72
CA GLY A 209 -12.03 -17.27 0.19
C GLY A 209 -11.35 -18.18 1.23
N ASN A 210 -10.32 -18.90 0.79
CA ASN A 210 -9.50 -19.77 1.64
C ASN A 210 -8.56 -18.97 2.56
N ALA A 211 -8.19 -17.75 2.17
CA ALA A 211 -7.35 -16.85 2.94
C ALA A 211 -7.69 -15.39 2.60
N PRO A 212 -7.28 -14.40 3.42
CA PRO A 212 -7.55 -13.01 3.08
C PRO A 212 -6.89 -12.63 1.77
N ASP A 213 -7.54 -11.79 0.98
CA ASP A 213 -6.94 -11.24 -0.21
C ASP A 213 -5.84 -10.23 0.15
N ILE A 214 -4.75 -10.26 -0.61
CA ILE A 214 -3.69 -9.24 -0.54
C ILE A 214 -4.26 -7.92 -1.07
N GLY A 215 -4.07 -6.84 -0.31
CA GLY A 215 -4.57 -5.52 -0.66
C GLY A 215 -5.71 -5.05 0.24
N TYR A 216 -6.27 -3.89 -0.11
CA TYR A 216 -7.20 -3.14 0.74
C TYR A 216 -8.65 -3.65 0.74
N ALA A 217 -9.02 -4.45 -0.25
CA ALA A 217 -10.36 -4.99 -0.47
C ALA A 217 -10.31 -6.50 -0.77
N GLU A 218 -11.33 -7.23 -0.35
CA GLU A 218 -11.58 -8.62 -0.74
C GLU A 218 -12.35 -8.67 -2.06
N SER A 219 -11.95 -9.60 -2.92
CA SER A 219 -12.71 -10.00 -4.09
C SER A 219 -13.95 -10.81 -3.68
N GLU A 220 -15.02 -10.70 -4.46
CA GLU A 220 -16.21 -11.50 -4.19
C GLU A 220 -15.97 -12.96 -4.57
N ILE A 221 -16.46 -13.90 -3.74
CA ILE A 221 -16.50 -15.31 -4.12
C ILE A 221 -17.44 -15.46 -5.31
N VAL A 222 -16.88 -15.57 -6.52
CA VAL A 222 -17.67 -16.07 -7.64
C VAL A 222 -17.79 -17.58 -7.46
N LEU A 223 -18.88 -18.03 -6.83
CA LEU A 223 -19.28 -19.43 -6.87
C LEU A 223 -19.46 -19.80 -8.34
N ARG A 224 -18.46 -20.44 -8.95
CA ARG A 224 -18.64 -21.10 -10.25
C ARG A 224 -19.68 -22.19 -10.04
N ARG A 225 -20.96 -21.90 -10.31
CA ARG A 225 -21.96 -22.92 -10.58
C ARG A 225 -21.52 -23.63 -11.85
N VAL A 226 -20.73 -24.69 -11.70
CA VAL A 226 -20.54 -25.67 -12.76
C VAL A 226 -21.91 -26.34 -12.94
N PHE A 227 -22.72 -25.82 -13.86
CA PHE A 227 -23.80 -26.60 -14.42
C PHE A 227 -23.14 -27.72 -15.24
N ALA A 228 -22.98 -28.89 -14.62
CA ALA A 228 -22.78 -30.11 -15.37
C ALA A 228 -24.11 -30.38 -16.10
N PRO A 229 -24.17 -30.34 -17.45
CA PRO A 229 -25.37 -30.76 -18.15
C PRO A 229 -25.64 -32.21 -17.79
N ARG A 230 -26.84 -32.47 -17.25
CA ARG A 230 -27.31 -33.82 -16.95
C ARG A 230 -27.43 -34.54 -18.29
N ALA A 231 -26.50 -35.45 -18.59
CA ALA A 231 -26.67 -36.35 -19.72
C ALA A 231 -27.95 -37.16 -19.48
N VAL A 232 -29.00 -36.85 -20.22
CA VAL A 232 -30.21 -37.66 -20.28
C VAL A 232 -29.81 -38.92 -21.07
N ARG A 233 -30.00 -40.07 -20.43
CA ARG A 233 -29.77 -41.39 -21.02
C ARG A 233 -30.79 -41.71 -22.11
#